data_AF-A0A1T0CIG5-F1
#
_entry.id   AF-A0A1T0CIG5-F1
#
_cell.length_a   1.000
_cell.length_b   1.000
_cell.length_c   1.000
_cell.angle_alpha   90.00
_cell.angle_beta   90.00
_cell.angle_gamma   90.00
#
_symmetry.space_group_name_H-M   'P 1'
#
loop_
_entity.id
_entity.type
_entity.pdbx_description
1 polymer ?
#
loop_
_entity_poly.entity_id
_entity_poly.type
_entity_poly.pdbx_seq_one_letter_code
_entity_poly.pdbx_strand_id
1 'polypeptide(L)'
;MAVYHKPELAPTTQECYDSELCNAFVAIAQQWHNIPIDYRYQGFDIRQQAAIGDAHGLHKGFTLQNQRSIELAEAGNIFLYQNANMSGQEVHLFAQGLAMLLYIEDQNGWAQLH
;
A
#
# COMPACT_ATOMS: atom_id res chain seq x y z
N MET A 1 11.98 -3.14 -1.21
CA MET A 1 11.49 -3.97 -2.34
C MET A 1 11.62 -5.48 -2.15
N ALA A 2 12.58 -6.03 -1.40
CA ALA A 2 12.65 -7.49 -1.20
C ALA A 2 11.34 -8.11 -0.65
N VAL A 3 10.70 -7.45 0.32
CA VAL A 3 9.42 -7.89 0.92
C VAL A 3 8.23 -7.89 -0.05
N TYR A 4 8.29 -7.12 -1.15
CA TYR A 4 7.25 -7.14 -2.18
C TYR A 4 7.27 -8.47 -2.96
N HIS A 5 8.47 -9.00 -3.23
CA HIS A 5 8.63 -10.28 -3.93
C HIS A 5 8.62 -11.49 -2.99
N LYS A 6 8.95 -11.27 -1.72
CA LYS A 6 9.09 -12.29 -0.68
C LYS A 6 8.42 -11.83 0.62
N PRO A 7 7.08 -11.92 0.71
CA PRO A 7 6.33 -11.47 1.87
C PRO A 7 6.78 -12.10 3.20
N GLU A 8 7.29 -13.32 3.16
CA GLU A 8 7.83 -14.07 4.31
C GLU A 8 9.04 -13.41 4.99
N LEU A 9 9.68 -12.45 4.30
CA LEU A 9 10.79 -11.66 4.87
C LEU A 9 10.31 -10.47 5.70
N ALA A 10 9.02 -10.17 5.70
CA ALA A 10 8.48 -9.06 6.46
C ALA A 10 8.45 -9.37 7.96
N PRO A 11 8.81 -8.39 8.82
CA PRO A 11 8.67 -8.55 10.26
C PRO A 11 7.19 -8.70 10.64
N THR A 12 6.92 -9.52 11.65
CA THR A 12 5.57 -9.66 12.19
C THR A 12 5.12 -8.37 12.88
N THR A 13 3.85 -8.05 12.70
CA THR A 13 3.20 -6.87 13.29
C THR A 13 1.92 -7.29 13.99
N GLN A 14 1.55 -6.56 15.03
CA GLN A 14 0.42 -6.93 15.89
C GLN A 14 -0.91 -6.83 15.14
N GLU A 15 -1.01 -5.86 14.24
CA GLU A 15 -2.17 -5.55 13.40
C GLU A 15 -2.52 -6.70 12.44
N CYS A 16 -1.53 -7.53 12.10
CA CYS A 16 -1.64 -8.53 11.03
C CYS A 16 -1.88 -9.97 11.51
N TYR A 17 -1.88 -10.24 12.83
CA TYR A 17 -2.17 -11.57 13.41
C TYR A 17 -1.55 -12.76 12.64
N ASP A 18 -0.27 -12.65 12.31
CA ASP A 18 0.54 -13.64 11.54
C ASP A 18 0.32 -13.75 10.02
N SER A 19 -0.49 -12.88 9.42
CA SER A 19 -0.59 -12.81 7.95
C SER A 19 0.69 -12.26 7.31
N GLU A 20 1.43 -13.09 6.58
CA GLU A 20 2.64 -12.70 5.85
C GLU A 20 2.36 -11.58 4.83
N LEU A 21 1.24 -11.65 4.11
CA LEU A 21 0.85 -10.61 3.14
C LEU A 21 0.55 -9.28 3.82
N CYS A 22 -0.13 -9.30 4.97
CA CYS A 22 -0.38 -8.09 5.74
C CYS A 22 0.92 -7.53 6.32
N ASN A 23 1.78 -8.37 6.90
CA ASN A 23 3.08 -7.95 7.42
C ASN A 23 3.94 -7.31 6.32
N ALA A 24 3.95 -7.91 5.12
CA ALA A 24 4.62 -7.35 3.97
C ALA A 24 4.01 -6.03 3.51
N PHE A 25 2.68 -5.92 3.50
CA PHE A 25 1.98 -4.68 3.21
C PHE A 25 2.36 -3.57 4.21
N VAL A 26 2.39 -3.85 5.53
CA VAL A 26 2.82 -2.89 6.55
C VAL A 26 4.28 -2.48 6.37
N ALA A 27 5.17 -3.44 6.08
CA ALA A 27 6.58 -3.15 5.80
C ALA A 27 6.78 -2.29 4.55
N ILE A 28 5.91 -2.45 3.53
CA ILE A 28 5.87 -1.61 2.35
C ILE A 28 5.32 -0.22 2.70
N ALA A 29 4.23 -0.15 3.46
CA ALA A 29 3.61 1.11 3.88
C ALA A 29 4.60 2.02 4.61
N GLN A 30 5.45 1.47 5.49
CA GLN A 30 6.50 2.23 6.19
C GLN A 30 7.53 2.91 5.28
N GLN A 31 7.62 2.48 4.01
CA GLN A 31 8.52 3.05 3.01
C GLN A 31 7.88 4.18 2.19
N TRP A 32 6.64 4.61 2.48
CA TRP A 32 5.94 5.64 1.69
C TRP A 32 6.71 6.95 1.51
N HIS A 33 7.56 7.31 2.47
CA HIS A 33 8.43 8.48 2.38
C HIS A 33 9.44 8.41 1.23
N ASN A 34 9.71 7.21 0.70
CA ASN A 34 10.60 7.00 -0.44
C ASN A 34 9.97 7.41 -1.78
N ILE A 35 8.65 7.64 -1.84
CA ILE A 35 8.01 8.27 -2.99
C ILE A 35 8.57 9.70 -3.10
N PRO A 36 9.17 10.10 -4.25
CA PRO A 36 9.69 11.46 -4.42
C PRO A 36 8.61 12.52 -4.20
N ILE A 37 9.01 13.68 -3.66
CA ILE A 37 8.07 14.78 -3.34
C ILE A 37 7.36 15.31 -4.60
N ASP A 38 8.08 15.31 -5.73
CA ASP A 38 7.64 15.78 -7.04
C ASP A 38 6.99 14.69 -7.90
N TYR A 39 6.96 13.44 -7.44
CA TYR A 39 6.34 12.34 -8.17
C TYR A 39 4.82 12.52 -8.30
N ARG A 40 4.27 12.19 -9.48
CA ARG A 40 2.83 12.24 -9.75
C ARG A 40 2.38 10.95 -10.43
N TYR A 41 1.49 10.20 -9.77
CA TYR A 41 0.87 9.02 -10.36
C TYR A 41 -0.29 9.47 -11.24
N GLN A 42 -0.14 9.38 -12.56
CA GLN A 42 -1.16 9.82 -13.53
C GLN A 42 -1.65 11.27 -13.30
N GLY A 43 -0.76 12.15 -12.84
CA GLY A 43 -1.07 13.55 -12.51
C GLY A 43 -1.52 13.80 -11.06
N PHE A 44 -1.73 12.76 -10.25
CA PHE A 44 -2.15 12.86 -8.85
C PHE A 44 -0.99 12.78 -7.86
N ASP A 45 -1.10 13.50 -6.74
CA ASP A 45 -0.14 13.45 -5.64
C ASP A 45 -0.52 12.37 -4.62
N ILE A 46 -0.24 11.11 -4.98
CA ILE A 46 -0.55 9.96 -4.11
C ILE A 46 0.28 9.96 -2.81
N ARG A 47 1.41 10.68 -2.79
CA ARG A 47 2.23 10.86 -1.59
C ARG A 47 1.54 11.77 -0.59
N GLN A 48 0.97 12.88 -1.05
CA GLN A 48 0.16 13.76 -0.21
C GLN A 48 -1.08 13.03 0.31
N GLN A 49 -1.78 12.27 -0.55
CA GLN A 49 -2.94 11.47 -0.14
C GLN A 49 -2.57 10.47 0.96
N ALA A 50 -1.47 9.74 0.80
CA ALA A 50 -0.93 8.86 1.85
C ALA A 50 -0.60 9.63 3.14
N ALA A 51 0.05 10.79 3.04
CA ALA A 51 0.46 11.60 4.18
C ALA A 51 -0.72 12.15 5.01
N ILE A 52 -1.90 12.29 4.42
CA ILE A 52 -3.12 12.70 5.15
C ILE A 52 -4.04 11.53 5.51
N GLY A 53 -3.65 10.30 5.16
CA GLY A 53 -4.44 9.10 5.43
C GLY A 53 -5.68 8.96 4.54
N ASP A 54 -5.66 9.45 3.30
CA ASP A 54 -6.76 9.32 2.33
C ASP A 54 -6.85 7.90 1.73
N ALA A 55 -7.11 6.93 2.60
CA ALA A 55 -7.29 5.53 2.24
C ALA A 55 -8.46 5.32 1.27
N HIS A 56 -9.56 6.06 1.47
CA HIS A 56 -10.74 5.94 0.62
C HIS A 56 -10.45 6.40 -0.81
N GLY A 57 -9.85 7.59 -0.97
CA GLY A 57 -9.48 8.13 -2.27
C GLY A 57 -8.48 7.25 -3.00
N LEU A 58 -7.46 6.74 -2.30
CA LEU A 58 -6.49 5.83 -2.90
C LEU A 58 -7.09 4.48 -3.29
N HIS A 59 -7.96 3.91 -2.46
CA HIS A 59 -8.56 2.58 -2.70
C HIS A 59 -9.64 2.60 -3.79
N LYS A 60 -10.40 3.69 -3.90
CA LYS A 60 -11.49 3.80 -4.90
C LYS A 60 -11.09 4.55 -6.16
N GLY A 61 -10.07 5.40 -6.08
CA GLY A 61 -9.63 6.23 -7.19
C GLY A 61 -8.68 5.53 -8.16
N PHE A 62 -8.03 4.44 -7.74
CA PHE A 62 -7.00 3.75 -8.54
C PHE A 62 -7.16 2.24 -8.52
N THR A 63 -6.61 1.60 -9.54
CA THR A 63 -6.65 0.14 -9.71
C THR A 63 -5.23 -0.39 -9.84
N LEU A 64 -4.89 -1.36 -8.99
CA LEU A 64 -3.67 -2.15 -9.11
C LEU A 64 -3.83 -3.20 -10.21
N GLN A 65 -2.79 -3.40 -11.01
CA GLN A 65 -2.81 -4.34 -12.14
C GLN A 65 -2.02 -5.62 -11.85
N ASN A 66 -1.05 -5.55 -10.93
CA ASN A 66 -0.22 -6.70 -10.61
C ASN A 66 -0.87 -7.55 -9.52
N GLN A 67 -0.98 -8.85 -9.77
CA GLN A 67 -1.55 -9.81 -8.81
C GLN A 67 -0.89 -9.73 -7.43
N ARG A 68 0.44 -9.53 -7.37
CA ARG A 68 1.15 -9.39 -6.08
C ARG A 68 0.71 -8.13 -5.34
N SER A 69 0.56 -7.01 -6.03
CA SER A 69 0.07 -5.78 -5.40
C SER A 69 -1.37 -5.94 -4.93
N ILE A 70 -2.21 -6.61 -5.72
CA ILE A 70 -3.61 -6.88 -5.36
C ILE A 70 -3.66 -7.71 -4.08
N GLU A 71 -2.92 -8.83 -4.01
CA GLU A 71 -2.86 -9.67 -2.81
C GLU A 71 -2.40 -8.92 -1.55
N LEU A 72 -1.37 -8.07 -1.69
CA LEU A 72 -0.88 -7.24 -0.60
C LEU A 72 -1.93 -6.21 -0.17
N ALA A 73 -2.57 -5.53 -1.13
CA ALA A 73 -3.62 -4.54 -0.86
C ALA A 73 -4.87 -5.16 -0.24
N GLU A 74 -5.27 -6.36 -0.67
CA GLU A 74 -6.39 -7.11 -0.09
C GLU A 74 -6.10 -7.49 1.37
N ALA A 75 -4.89 -8.00 1.65
CA ALA A 75 -4.48 -8.28 3.03
C ALA A 75 -4.50 -6.99 3.88
N GLY A 76 -3.91 -5.90 3.40
CA GLY A 76 -3.97 -4.59 4.07
C GLY A 76 -5.41 -4.13 4.31
N ASN A 77 -6.29 -4.28 3.32
CA ASN A 77 -7.69 -3.90 3.42
C ASN A 77 -8.43 -4.71 4.50
N ILE A 78 -8.22 -6.04 4.55
CA ILE A 78 -8.85 -6.92 5.55
C ILE A 78 -8.42 -6.54 6.97
N PHE A 79 -7.11 -6.37 7.19
CA PHE A 79 -6.57 -6.21 8.53
C PHE A 79 -6.54 -4.76 9.03
N LEU A 80 -6.44 -3.76 8.15
CA LEU A 80 -6.22 -2.36 8.54
C LEU A 80 -7.39 -1.41 8.20
N TYR A 81 -8.31 -1.80 7.31
CA TYR A 81 -9.34 -0.87 6.79
C TYR A 81 -10.79 -1.38 6.86
N GLN A 82 -11.00 -2.70 6.84
CA GLN A 82 -12.32 -3.31 7.00
C GLN A 82 -12.50 -4.02 8.35
N ASN A 83 -11.49 -3.94 9.23
CA ASN A 83 -11.60 -4.51 10.56
C ASN A 83 -12.59 -3.67 11.40
N ALA A 84 -13.39 -4.34 12.25
CA ALA A 84 -14.48 -3.71 13.00
C ALA A 84 -14.02 -2.66 14.04
N ASN A 85 -12.72 -2.64 14.38
CA ASN A 85 -12.14 -1.82 15.44
C ASN A 85 -11.01 -0.93 14.90
N MET A 86 -11.05 -0.56 13.61
CA MET A 86 -9.88 0.04 13.00
C MET A 86 -9.53 1.37 13.64
N SER A 87 -8.24 1.58 13.90
CA SER A 87 -7.73 2.84 14.41
C SER A 87 -7.41 3.81 13.28
N GLY A 88 -7.36 5.11 13.59
CA GLY A 88 -6.89 6.11 12.62
C GLY A 88 -5.47 5.84 12.12
N GLN A 89 -4.62 5.20 12.94
CA GLN A 89 -3.27 4.78 12.55
C GLN A 89 -3.30 3.65 11.52
N GLU A 90 -4.19 2.67 11.67
CA GLU A 90 -4.34 1.56 10.72
C GLU A 90 -4.86 2.04 9.37
N VAL A 91 -5.84 2.95 9.36
CA VAL A 91 -6.33 3.61 8.14
C VAL A 91 -5.19 4.36 7.44
N HIS A 92 -4.36 5.05 8.22
CA HIS A 92 -3.23 5.81 7.68
C HIS A 92 -2.14 4.88 7.11
N LEU A 93 -1.83 3.78 7.78
CA LEU A 93 -0.94 2.73 7.26
C LEU A 93 -1.49 2.12 5.97
N PHE A 94 -2.80 1.90 5.89
CA PHE A 94 -3.44 1.41 4.68
C PHE A 94 -3.30 2.39 3.51
N ALA A 95 -3.53 3.68 3.73
CA ALA A 95 -3.30 4.72 2.72
C ALA A 95 -1.83 4.74 2.23
N GLN A 96 -0.88 4.69 3.15
CA GLN A 96 0.55 4.66 2.83
C GLN A 96 0.95 3.42 2.00
N GLY A 97 0.43 2.25 2.35
CA GLY A 97 0.68 1.02 1.61
C GLY A 97 0.11 1.06 0.20
N LEU A 98 -1.12 1.57 0.01
CA LEU A 98 -1.71 1.74 -1.32
C LEU A 98 -0.88 2.65 -2.21
N ALA A 99 -0.44 3.81 -1.70
CA ALA A 99 0.39 4.72 -2.46
C ALA A 99 1.74 4.08 -2.86
N MET A 100 2.35 3.31 -1.97
CA MET A 100 3.57 2.57 -2.30
C MET A 100 3.36 1.50 -3.37
N LEU A 101 2.27 0.75 -3.32
CA LEU A 101 1.95 -0.26 -4.33
C LEU A 101 1.72 0.37 -5.71
N LEU A 102 0.96 1.48 -5.77
CA LEU A 102 0.78 2.25 -7.00
C LEU A 102 2.11 2.76 -7.56
N TYR A 103 2.96 3.31 -6.69
CA TYR A 103 4.30 3.76 -7.07
C TYR A 103 5.19 2.62 -7.60
N ILE A 104 5.18 1.46 -6.93
CA ILE A 104 5.94 0.27 -7.34
C ILE A 104 5.49 -0.23 -8.72
N GLU A 105 4.19 -0.28 -9.00
CA GLU A 105 3.69 -0.72 -10.31
C GLU A 105 4.08 0.23 -11.44
N ASP A 106 3.95 1.53 -11.18
CA ASP A 106 4.29 2.58 -12.14
C ASP A 106 5.79 2.58 -12.47
N GLN A 107 6.66 2.53 -11.46
CA GLN A 107 8.11 2.56 -11.66
C GLN A 107 8.67 1.29 -12.30
N ASN A 108 8.00 0.14 -12.12
CA ASN A 108 8.41 -1.09 -12.78
C ASN A 108 7.80 -1.26 -14.19
N GLY A 109 7.09 -0.25 -14.70
CA GLY A 109 6.58 -0.20 -16.08
C GLY A 109 5.27 -0.95 -16.34
N TRP A 110 4.53 -1.35 -15.30
CA TRP A 110 3.31 -2.17 -15.45
C TRP A 110 2.03 -1.32 -15.65
N ALA A 111 2.12 -0.01 -15.40
CA ALA A 111 1.04 0.95 -15.66
C ALA A 111 0.93 1.37 -17.14
N GLN A 112 1.79 0.88 -18.04
CA GLN A 112 1.64 1.07 -19.48
C GLN A 112 0.76 -0.03 -20.08
N LEU A 113 -0.55 0.19 -20.09
CA LEU A 113 -1.43 -0.43 -21.07
C LEU A 113 -1.84 0.64 -22.09
N HIS A 114 -1.40 0.39 -23.33
CA HIS A 114 -1.82 1.06 -24.56
C HIS A 114 -3.31 0.93 -24.81
#